data_AF-A0A4Q0TUI5-F1
#
_entry.id   AF-A0A4Q0TUI5-F1
#
_cell.length_a   1.000
_cell.length_b   1.000
_cell.length_c   1.000
_cell.angle_alpha   90.00
_cell.angle_beta   90.00
_cell.angle_gamma   90.00
#
_symmetry.space_group_name_H-M   'P 1'
#
loop_
_entity.id
_entity.type
_entity.pdbx_description
1 polymer ?
#
loop_
_entity_poly.entity_id
_entity_poly.type
_entity_poly.pdbx_seq_one_letter_code
_entity_poly.pdbx_strand_id
1 'polypeptide(L)'
;MKVEEIERLLAKFYEGTTTESQEEALRDYFRTTEVPEHLLKDKEIFLNLYLNADHDVEIPAYLEDKLNLLIDEMAEKEQRFFRPNSSKNNWRWIGSIAATILLLVGLGYGIDNLGKNVCPPTPQDTFSDPEEAYRMFQATLLEISVNLNNGFNEVKESQIDMRRIHQEVKNEIKK
;
A
#
# COMPACT_ATOMS: atom_id res chain seq x y z
N MET A 1 -22.25 -31.80 23.86
CA MET A 1 -20.99 -31.92 23.09
C MET A 1 -19.89 -32.45 24.00
N LYS A 2 -18.86 -33.07 23.41
CA LYS A 2 -17.65 -33.46 24.17
C LYS A 2 -16.73 -32.23 24.34
N VAL A 3 -15.98 -32.18 25.43
CA VAL A 3 -15.07 -31.05 25.75
C VAL A 3 -14.02 -30.84 24.65
N GLU A 4 -13.44 -31.91 24.11
CA GLU A 4 -12.45 -31.86 23.01
C GLU A 4 -12.99 -31.17 21.75
N GLU A 5 -14.29 -31.33 21.47
CA GLU A 5 -14.93 -30.72 20.31
C GLU A 5 -15.13 -29.21 20.51
N ILE A 6 -15.43 -28.79 21.75
CA ILE A 6 -15.52 -27.39 22.14
C ILE A 6 -14.16 -26.72 22.08
N GLU A 7 -13.10 -27.36 22.57
CA GLU A 7 -11.73 -26.84 22.48
C GLU A 7 -11.30 -26.61 21.03
N ARG A 8 -11.61 -27.57 20.14
CA ARG A 8 -11.34 -27.42 18.71
C ARG A 8 -12.14 -26.28 18.09
N LEU A 9 -13.41 -26.10 18.49
CA LEU A 9 -14.24 -25.00 18.00
C LEU A 9 -13.78 -23.64 18.53
N LEU A 10 -13.32 -23.56 19.78
CA LEU A 10 -12.73 -22.35 20.33
C LEU A 10 -11.47 -21.93 19.58
N ALA A 11 -10.59 -22.88 19.24
CA ALA A 11 -9.42 -22.57 18.42
C ALA A 11 -9.83 -21.95 17.08
N LYS A 12 -10.83 -22.53 16.41
CA LYS A 12 -11.37 -21.98 15.15
C LYS A 12 -12.05 -20.63 15.32
N PHE A 13 -12.74 -20.42 16.44
CA PHE A 13 -13.40 -19.16 16.76
C PHE A 13 -12.37 -18.05 16.93
N TYR A 14 -11.28 -18.31 17.67
CA TYR A 14 -10.18 -17.36 17.81
C TYR A 14 -9.41 -17.13 16.50
N GLU A 15 -9.39 -18.10 15.59
CA GLU A 15 -8.87 -17.94 14.23
C GLU A 15 -9.85 -17.21 13.28
N GLY A 16 -11.11 -17.02 13.68
CA GLY A 16 -12.15 -16.40 12.85
C GLY A 16 -12.63 -17.28 11.69
N THR A 17 -12.57 -18.61 11.83
CA THR A 17 -12.94 -19.58 10.79
C THR A 17 -14.22 -20.38 11.11
N THR A 18 -14.96 -19.96 12.13
CA THR A 18 -16.22 -20.58 12.55
C THR A 18 -17.40 -20.20 11.66
N THR A 19 -18.39 -21.09 11.58
CA THR A 19 -19.69 -20.81 10.96
C THR A 19 -20.71 -20.39 12.02
N GLU A 20 -21.75 -19.67 11.63
CA GLU A 20 -22.83 -19.21 12.54
C GLU A 20 -23.42 -20.36 13.39
N SER A 21 -23.67 -21.53 12.77
CA SER A 21 -24.15 -22.72 13.47
C SER A 21 -23.17 -23.30 14.51
N GLN A 22 -21.86 -23.11 14.31
CA GLN A 22 -20.83 -23.55 15.26
C GLN A 22 -20.74 -22.58 16.44
N GLU A 23 -20.90 -21.28 16.18
CA GLU A 23 -20.94 -20.25 17.22
C GLU A 23 -22.19 -20.37 18.07
N GLU A 24 -23.34 -20.68 17.47
CA GLU A 24 -24.57 -21.00 18.20
C GLU A 24 -24.38 -22.21 19.12
N ALA A 25 -23.73 -23.27 18.65
CA ALA A 25 -23.41 -24.44 19.48
C ALA A 25 -22.45 -24.09 20.65
N LEU A 26 -21.46 -23.22 20.43
CA LEU A 26 -20.57 -22.72 21.48
C LEU A 26 -21.35 -21.88 22.50
N ARG A 27 -22.21 -20.98 22.04
CA ARG A 27 -23.06 -20.12 22.87
C ARG A 27 -23.96 -20.96 23.77
N ASP A 28 -24.64 -21.95 23.21
CA ASP A 28 -25.53 -22.84 23.96
C ASP A 28 -24.75 -23.68 24.98
N TYR A 29 -23.58 -24.21 24.58
CA TYR A 29 -22.72 -24.98 25.47
C TYR A 29 -22.30 -24.19 26.72
N PHE A 30 -21.82 -22.95 26.53
CA PHE A 30 -21.37 -22.09 27.63
C PHE A 30 -22.53 -21.56 28.49
N ARG A 31 -23.74 -21.47 27.93
CA ARG A 31 -24.94 -21.04 28.66
C ARG A 31 -25.46 -22.10 29.63
N THR A 32 -25.50 -23.37 29.22
CA THR A 32 -26.24 -24.41 29.96
C THR A 32 -25.38 -25.32 30.84
N THR A 33 -24.06 -25.37 30.63
CA THR A 33 -23.20 -26.43 31.18
C THR A 33 -22.25 -25.89 32.27
N GLU A 34 -21.97 -26.70 33.30
CA GLU A 34 -20.80 -26.49 34.18
C GLU A 34 -19.53 -26.88 33.42
N VAL A 35 -18.65 -25.90 33.25
CA VAL A 35 -17.51 -25.97 32.34
C VAL A 35 -16.23 -26.22 33.16
N PRO A 36 -15.29 -27.07 32.65
CA PRO A 36 -14.00 -27.30 33.30
C PRO A 36 -13.23 -26.01 33.61
N GLU A 37 -12.38 -26.06 34.64
CA GLU A 37 -11.69 -24.88 35.19
C GLU A 37 -10.89 -24.08 34.15
N HIS A 38 -10.28 -24.76 33.17
CA HIS A 38 -9.50 -24.11 32.11
C HIS A 38 -10.34 -23.36 31.07
N LEU A 39 -11.63 -23.69 30.95
CA LEU A 39 -12.57 -23.09 30.00
C LEU A 39 -13.50 -22.04 30.66
N LEU A 40 -13.34 -21.78 31.95
CA LEU A 40 -14.13 -20.78 32.68
C LEU A 40 -13.90 -19.36 32.14
N LYS A 41 -12.69 -19.05 31.70
CA LYS A 41 -12.36 -17.74 31.10
C LYS A 41 -13.08 -17.56 29.77
N ASP A 42 -13.08 -18.58 28.92
CA ASP A 42 -13.80 -18.56 27.66
C ASP A 42 -15.31 -18.42 27.90
N LYS A 43 -15.85 -19.12 28.91
CA LYS A 43 -17.25 -18.96 29.32
C LYS A 43 -17.59 -17.52 29.68
N GLU A 44 -16.77 -16.86 30.47
CA GLU A 44 -16.98 -15.45 30.85
C GLU A 44 -16.96 -14.51 29.64
N ILE A 45 -16.03 -14.73 28.70
CA ILE A 45 -15.95 -13.96 27.46
C ILE A 45 -17.23 -14.15 26.63
N PHE A 46 -17.64 -15.39 26.38
CA PHE A 46 -18.84 -15.68 25.59
C PHE A 46 -20.09 -15.11 26.27
N LEU A 47 -20.23 -15.26 27.58
CA LEU A 47 -21.36 -14.66 28.29
C LEU A 47 -21.36 -13.14 28.13
N ASN A 48 -20.24 -12.45 28.30
CA ASN A 48 -20.15 -10.99 28.15
C ASN A 48 -20.40 -10.50 26.72
N LEU A 49 -19.89 -11.21 25.72
CA LEU A 49 -20.08 -10.85 24.31
C LEU A 49 -21.54 -11.02 23.88
N TYR A 50 -22.18 -12.11 24.30
CA TYR A 50 -23.53 -12.46 23.87
C TYR A 50 -24.62 -12.03 24.86
N LEU A 51 -24.27 -11.45 26.01
CA LEU A 51 -25.20 -10.94 27.04
C LEU A 51 -26.20 -9.93 26.47
N ASN A 52 -25.77 -9.14 25.48
CA ASN A 52 -26.60 -8.13 24.80
C ASN A 52 -26.83 -8.45 23.32
N ALA A 53 -26.50 -9.66 22.86
CA ALA A 53 -26.61 -10.01 21.44
C ALA A 53 -28.07 -10.11 20.95
N ASP A 54 -29.01 -10.40 21.85
CA ASP A 54 -30.46 -10.41 21.55
C ASP A 54 -31.09 -9.02 21.60
N HIS A 55 -30.35 -7.99 22.05
CA HIS A 55 -30.83 -6.61 22.00
C HIS A 55 -30.44 -6.02 20.64
N ASP A 56 -31.45 -5.66 19.85
CA ASP A 56 -31.26 -4.74 18.74
C ASP A 56 -30.65 -3.46 19.29
N VAL A 57 -29.34 -3.30 19.11
CA VAL A 57 -28.63 -2.09 19.50
C VAL A 57 -29.18 -0.99 18.62
N GLU A 58 -29.90 -0.05 19.22
CA GLU A 58 -30.43 1.11 18.50
C GLU A 58 -29.26 1.91 17.92
N ILE A 59 -29.03 1.77 16.61
CA ILE A 59 -28.00 2.51 15.90
C ILE A 59 -28.49 3.96 15.78
N PRO A 60 -27.75 4.96 16.27
CA PRO A 60 -28.14 6.35 16.12
C PRO A 60 -28.24 6.74 14.65
N ALA A 61 -29.33 7.37 14.24
CA ALA A 61 -29.59 7.72 12.83
C ALA A 61 -28.49 8.55 12.16
N TYR A 62 -27.72 9.34 12.92
CA TYR A 62 -26.63 10.17 12.39
C TYR A 62 -25.32 9.39 12.13
N LEU A 63 -25.21 8.14 12.62
CA LEU A 63 -23.95 7.40 12.57
C LEU A 63 -23.61 7.01 11.14
N GLU A 64 -24.61 6.60 10.36
CA GLU A 64 -24.45 6.25 8.95
C GLU A 64 -23.94 7.45 8.14
N ASP A 65 -24.60 8.61 8.29
CA ASP A 65 -24.20 9.85 7.62
C ASP A 65 -22.77 10.27 8.00
N LYS A 66 -22.41 10.14 9.28
CA LYS A 66 -21.05 10.45 9.77
C LYS A 66 -20.01 9.51 9.16
N LEU A 67 -20.32 8.22 9.02
CA LEU A 67 -19.41 7.25 8.42
C LEU A 67 -19.23 7.54 6.93
N ASN A 68 -20.31 7.82 6.20
CA ASN A 68 -20.25 8.21 4.79
C ASN A 68 -19.37 9.45 4.60
N LEU A 69 -19.55 10.47 5.43
CA LEU A 69 -18.73 11.68 5.38
C LEU A 69 -17.24 11.41 5.65
N LEU A 70 -16.92 10.50 6.59
CA LEU A 70 -15.54 10.12 6.87
C LEU A 70 -14.91 9.32 5.73
N ILE A 71 -15.68 8.46 5.06
CA ILE A 71 -15.22 7.71 3.88
C ILE A 71 -14.84 8.67 2.76
N ASP A 72 -15.73 9.63 2.47
CA ASP A 72 -15.48 10.64 1.43
C ASP A 72 -14.27 11.52 1.76
N GLU A 73 -14.13 11.96 3.01
CA GLU A 73 -12.99 12.76 3.47
C GLU A 73 -11.67 11.99 3.34
N MET A 74 -11.66 10.70 3.70
CA MET A 74 -10.47 9.86 3.60
C MET A 74 -10.11 9.56 2.13
N ALA A 75 -11.10 9.30 1.27
CA ALA A 75 -10.89 9.12 -0.16
C ALA A 75 -10.28 10.38 -0.81
N GLU A 76 -10.74 11.57 -0.42
CA GLU A 76 -10.13 12.82 -0.87
C GLU A 76 -8.69 12.99 -0.37
N LYS A 77 -8.41 12.66 0.89
CA LYS A 77 -7.06 12.76 1.47
C LYS A 77 -6.09 11.84 0.75
N GLU A 78 -6.48 10.60 0.46
CA GLU A 78 -5.67 9.68 -0.34
C GLU A 78 -5.40 10.24 -1.74
N GLN A 79 -6.42 10.76 -2.42
CA GLN A 79 -6.23 11.40 -3.73
C GLN A 79 -5.27 12.59 -3.70
N ARG A 80 -5.22 13.37 -2.61
CA ARG A 80 -4.29 14.51 -2.47
C ARG A 80 -2.83 14.08 -2.39
N PHE A 81 -2.51 12.88 -1.88
CA PHE A 81 -1.14 12.36 -1.90
C PHE A 81 -0.67 11.98 -3.32
N PHE A 82 -1.61 11.60 -4.22
CA PHE A 82 -1.29 11.23 -5.60
C PHE A 82 -1.40 12.37 -6.62
N ARG A 83 -1.88 13.56 -6.23
CA ARG A 83 -1.91 14.73 -7.12
C ARG A 83 -0.55 15.43 -7.11
N PRO A 84 0.17 15.51 -8.24
CA PRO A 84 1.35 16.35 -8.33
C PRO A 84 0.95 17.81 -8.06
N ASN A 85 1.72 18.49 -7.21
CA ASN A 85 1.53 19.89 -6.83
C ASN A 85 1.39 20.79 -8.08
N SER A 86 0.18 21.29 -8.33
CA SER A 86 -0.16 22.09 -9.52
C SER A 86 0.35 23.54 -9.46
N SER A 87 1.04 23.94 -8.39
CA SER A 87 1.62 25.29 -8.22
C SER A 87 2.60 25.71 -9.32
N LYS A 88 3.19 24.76 -10.07
CA LYS A 88 4.15 25.04 -11.15
C LYS A 88 3.54 25.08 -12.57
N ASN A 89 2.21 24.96 -12.71
CA ASN A 89 1.59 24.71 -14.01
C ASN A 89 1.47 25.94 -14.94
N ASN A 90 1.71 27.16 -14.44
CA ASN A 90 1.53 28.38 -15.25
C ASN A 90 2.78 28.72 -16.10
N TRP A 91 3.95 28.23 -15.71
CA TRP A 91 5.21 28.46 -16.44
C TRP A 91 5.25 27.73 -17.79
N ARG A 92 4.55 26.59 -17.90
CA ARG A 92 4.48 25.83 -19.16
C ARG A 92 3.68 26.59 -20.24
N TRP A 93 2.59 27.28 -19.84
CA TRP A 93 1.77 28.06 -20.76
C TRP A 93 2.46 29.35 -21.23
N ILE A 94 3.13 30.05 -20.31
CA ILE A 94 3.92 31.25 -20.64
C ILE A 94 5.14 30.89 -21.51
N GLY A 95 5.79 29.75 -21.25
CA GLY A 95 6.89 29.25 -22.06
C GLY A 95 6.48 28.91 -23.50
N SER A 96 5.28 28.37 -23.70
CA SER A 96 4.75 28.09 -25.05
C SER A 96 4.50 29.36 -25.88
N ILE A 97 4.01 30.44 -25.26
CA ILE A 97 3.79 31.73 -25.93
C ILE A 97 5.14 32.37 -26.30
N ALA A 98 6.12 32.36 -25.39
CA ALA A 98 7.45 32.89 -25.68
C ALA A 98 8.15 32.11 -26.81
N ALA A 99 8.02 30.77 -26.83
CA ALA A 99 8.61 29.93 -27.87
C ALA A 99 8.03 30.20 -29.26
N THR A 100 6.71 30.42 -29.37
CA THR A 100 6.06 30.76 -30.66
C THR A 100 6.49 32.13 -31.16
N ILE A 101 6.63 33.12 -30.29
CA ILE A 101 7.15 34.45 -30.64
C ILE A 101 8.61 34.36 -31.08
N LEU A 102 9.46 33.62 -30.35
CA LEU A 102 10.86 33.38 -30.74
C LEU A 102 10.98 32.64 -32.08
N LEU A 103 10.07 31.71 -32.38
CA LEU A 103 10.01 31.02 -33.67
C LEU A 103 9.65 31.99 -34.81
N LEU A 104 8.67 32.88 -34.61
CA LEU A 104 8.28 33.88 -35.60
C LEU A 104 9.40 34.90 -35.86
N VAL A 105 10.04 35.40 -34.80
CA VAL A 105 11.18 36.32 -34.90
C VAL A 105 12.40 35.61 -35.50
N GLY A 106 12.68 34.37 -35.06
CA GLY A 106 13.78 33.55 -35.52
C GLY A 106 13.65 33.12 -36.98
N LEU A 107 12.44 32.80 -37.45
CA LEU A 107 12.18 32.55 -38.87
C LEU A 107 12.21 33.86 -39.66
N GLY A 108 11.54 34.92 -39.20
CA GLY A 108 11.50 36.20 -39.89
C GLY A 108 12.87 36.83 -40.11
N TYR A 109 13.77 36.73 -39.13
CA TYR A 109 15.15 37.21 -39.21
C TYR A 109 16.10 36.15 -39.79
N GLY A 110 15.81 34.86 -39.54
CA GLY A 110 16.67 33.74 -39.90
C GLY A 110 16.60 33.37 -41.35
N ILE A 111 15.44 33.43 -42.03
CA ILE A 111 15.29 33.04 -43.44
C ILE A 111 16.15 33.91 -44.37
N ASP A 112 16.31 35.20 -44.05
CA ASP A 112 17.21 36.11 -44.80
C ASP A 112 18.69 35.71 -44.66
N ASN A 113 19.05 35.03 -43.56
CA ASN A 113 20.40 34.51 -43.28
C ASN A 113 20.55 33.00 -43.60
N LEU A 114 19.45 32.28 -43.86
CA LEU A 114 19.38 30.83 -44.06
C LEU A 114 19.57 30.39 -45.52
N GLY A 115 19.94 31.31 -46.42
CA GLY A 115 20.43 30.96 -47.76
C GLY A 115 21.82 30.31 -47.77
N LYS A 116 22.47 30.17 -46.60
CA LYS A 116 23.81 29.59 -46.47
C LYS A 116 23.75 28.33 -45.60
N ASN A 117 23.55 27.19 -46.27
CA ASN A 117 23.96 25.83 -45.91
C ASN A 117 23.93 25.47 -44.41
N VAL A 118 22.86 24.84 -43.93
CA VAL A 118 22.92 24.05 -42.68
C VAL A 118 22.09 22.78 -42.85
N CYS A 119 22.72 21.69 -43.29
CA CYS A 119 22.25 20.35 -42.97
C CYS A 119 22.59 20.10 -41.48
N PRO A 120 21.64 19.73 -40.62
CA PRO A 120 21.98 19.32 -39.25
C PRO A 120 22.83 18.04 -39.33
N PRO A 121 23.94 17.94 -38.58
CA PRO A 121 24.72 16.71 -38.55
C PRO A 121 23.88 15.59 -37.94
N THR A 122 23.79 14.45 -38.63
CA THR A 122 23.24 13.21 -38.09
C THR A 122 23.91 12.90 -36.75
N PRO A 123 23.16 12.54 -35.68
CA PRO A 123 23.76 12.12 -34.42
C PRO A 123 24.76 11.00 -34.68
N GLN A 124 26.03 11.19 -34.33
CA GLN A 124 27.03 10.14 -34.45
C GLN A 124 26.69 9.02 -33.46
N ASP A 125 26.65 7.79 -33.97
CA ASP A 125 26.44 6.61 -33.14
C ASP A 125 27.67 6.41 -32.22
N THR A 126 27.42 6.09 -30.94
CA THR A 126 28.50 6.05 -29.91
C THR A 126 29.41 4.83 -30.08
N PHE A 127 28.92 3.78 -30.73
CA PHE A 127 29.69 2.60 -31.08
C PHE A 127 29.71 2.43 -32.60
N SER A 128 30.88 2.15 -33.17
CA SER A 128 31.02 1.89 -34.61
C SER A 128 30.63 0.47 -34.99
N ASP A 129 30.68 -0.47 -34.03
CA ASP A 129 30.34 -1.87 -34.21
C ASP A 129 29.10 -2.24 -33.37
N PRO A 130 28.00 -2.70 -33.99
CA PRO A 130 26.79 -3.09 -33.28
C PRO A 130 27.00 -4.28 -32.31
N GLU A 131 27.99 -5.14 -32.56
CA GLU A 131 28.27 -6.28 -31.66
C GLU A 131 28.90 -5.81 -30.34
N GLU A 132 29.82 -4.84 -30.39
CA GLU A 132 30.45 -4.25 -29.21
C GLU A 132 29.43 -3.50 -28.33
N ALA A 133 28.52 -2.74 -28.96
CA ALA A 133 27.44 -2.05 -28.27
C ALA A 133 26.58 -3.04 -27.46
N TYR A 134 26.26 -4.19 -28.07
CA TYR A 134 25.45 -5.22 -27.43
C TYR A 134 26.19 -5.89 -26.26
N ARG A 135 27.49 -6.16 -26.41
CA ARG A 135 28.33 -6.71 -25.33
C ARG A 135 28.46 -5.75 -24.15
N MET A 136 28.68 -4.46 -24.42
CA MET A 136 28.75 -3.43 -23.37
C MET A 136 27.41 -3.28 -22.65
N PHE A 137 26.31 -3.31 -23.39
CA PHE A 137 24.96 -3.27 -22.84
C PHE A 137 24.69 -4.48 -21.92
N GLN A 138 25.03 -5.69 -22.36
CA GLN A 138 24.89 -6.89 -21.53
C GLN A 138 25.72 -6.83 -20.25
N ALA A 139 26.97 -6.37 -20.34
CA ALA A 139 27.83 -6.20 -19.17
C ALA A 139 27.24 -5.18 -18.18
N THR A 140 26.72 -4.07 -18.71
CA THR A 140 26.07 -3.02 -17.91
C THR A 140 24.82 -3.55 -17.21
N LEU A 141 23.96 -4.30 -17.91
CA LEU A 141 22.78 -4.92 -17.32
C LEU A 141 23.14 -5.94 -16.24
N LEU A 142 24.20 -6.71 -16.45
CA LEU A 142 24.67 -7.68 -15.47
C LEU A 142 25.13 -6.97 -14.20
N GLU A 143 25.95 -5.93 -14.33
CA GLU A 143 26.43 -5.13 -13.19
C GLU A 143 25.28 -4.49 -12.40
N ILE A 144 24.31 -3.89 -13.11
CA ILE A 144 23.11 -3.33 -12.48
C ILE A 144 22.34 -4.41 -11.73
N SER A 145 22.17 -5.60 -12.31
CA SER A 145 21.42 -6.69 -11.67
C SER A 145 22.12 -7.22 -10.40
N VAL A 146 23.46 -7.32 -10.40
CA VAL A 146 24.24 -7.70 -9.22
C VAL A 146 24.09 -6.64 -8.12
N ASN A 147 24.20 -5.35 -8.48
CA ASN A 147 24.08 -4.27 -7.51
C ASN A 147 22.67 -4.19 -6.88
N LEU A 148 21.63 -4.42 -7.68
CA LEU A 148 20.26 -4.51 -7.19
C LEU A 148 20.06 -5.71 -6.25
N ASN A 149 20.58 -6.89 -6.60
CA ASN A 149 20.46 -8.09 -5.75
C ASN A 149 21.14 -7.90 -4.38
N ASN A 150 22.30 -7.25 -4.36
CA ASN A 150 23.00 -6.90 -3.12
C ASN A 150 22.18 -5.90 -2.28
N GLY A 151 21.63 -4.86 -2.91
CA GLY A 151 20.76 -3.89 -2.24
C GLY A 151 19.48 -4.51 -1.67
N PHE A 152 18.89 -5.49 -2.36
CA PHE A 152 17.71 -6.22 -1.84
C PHE A 152 18.02 -7.06 -0.59
N ASN A 153 19.21 -7.66 -0.51
CA ASN A 153 19.62 -8.40 0.68
C ASN A 153 19.78 -7.49 1.89
N GLU A 154 20.39 -6.32 1.73
CA GLU A 154 20.56 -5.34 2.81
C GLU A 154 19.20 -4.83 3.34
N VAL A 155 18.25 -4.59 2.44
CA VAL A 155 16.87 -4.23 2.82
C VAL A 155 16.17 -5.37 3.57
N LYS A 156 16.39 -6.62 3.17
CA LYS A 156 15.80 -7.79 3.84
C LYS A 156 16.31 -7.95 5.27
N GLU A 157 17.63 -7.78 5.48
CA GLU A 157 18.23 -7.80 6.82
C GLU A 157 17.66 -6.65 7.68
N SER A 158 17.58 -5.44 7.13
CA SER A 158 16.97 -4.30 7.82
C SER A 158 15.50 -4.53 8.21
N GLN A 159 14.72 -5.20 7.36
CA GLN A 159 13.34 -5.58 7.68
C GLN A 159 13.25 -6.64 8.79
N ILE A 160 14.22 -7.55 8.89
CA ILE A 160 14.30 -8.53 9.98
C ILE A 160 14.64 -7.81 11.28
N ASP A 161 15.63 -6.92 11.26
CA ASP A 161 16.03 -6.15 12.44
C ASP A 161 14.92 -5.20 12.92
N MET A 162 14.24 -4.51 12.01
CA MET A 162 13.08 -3.68 12.36
C MET A 162 11.96 -4.51 13.02
N ARG A 163 11.70 -5.72 12.51
CA ARG A 163 10.72 -6.62 13.13
C ARG A 163 11.15 -7.05 14.53
N ARG A 164 12.44 -7.34 14.74
CA ARG A 164 12.99 -7.68 16.06
C ARG A 164 12.82 -6.52 17.04
N ILE A 165 13.23 -5.32 16.65
CA ILE A 165 13.09 -4.10 17.47
C ILE A 165 11.61 -3.87 17.82
N HIS A 166 10.72 -3.99 16.83
CA HIS A 166 9.28 -3.82 17.06
C HIS A 166 8.72 -4.85 18.07
N GLN A 167 9.20 -6.09 18.04
CA GLN A 167 8.82 -7.12 19.03
C GLN A 167 9.37 -6.80 20.42
N GLU A 168 10.61 -6.35 20.55
CA GLU A 168 11.21 -5.98 21.83
C GLU A 168 10.48 -4.79 22.47
N VAL A 169 10.24 -3.72 21.72
CA VAL A 169 9.46 -2.55 22.17
C VAL A 169 8.06 -2.98 22.61
N LYS A 170 7.39 -3.84 21.84
CA LYS A 170 6.06 -4.36 22.20
C LYS A 170 6.06 -5.17 23.49
N ASN A 171 7.14 -5.90 23.78
CA ASN A 171 7.29 -6.67 25.01
C ASN A 171 7.59 -5.76 26.22
N GLU A 172 8.36 -4.69 26.04
CA GLU A 172 8.61 -3.71 27.10
C GLU A 172 7.36 -2.91 27.48
N ILE A 173 6.53 -2.51 26.50
CA ILE A 173 5.27 -1.79 26.76
C ILE A 173 4.25 -2.64 27.52
N LYS A 174 4.34 -3.97 27.43
CA LYS A 174 3.45 -4.91 28.10
C LYS A 174 3.88 -5.27 29.53
N LYS A 175 5.07 -4.83 29.96
CA LYS A 175 5.63 -5.09 31.29
C LYS A 175 5.34 -3.94 32.24
#